data_AF-A0A4V1RXZ0-F1
#
_entry.id   AF-A0A4V1RXZ0-F1
#
_cell.length_a   1.000
_cell.length_b   1.000
_cell.length_c   1.000
_cell.angle_alpha   90.00
_cell.angle_beta   90.00
_cell.angle_gamma   90.00
#
_symmetry.space_group_name_H-M   'P 1'
#
loop_
_entity.id
_entity.type
_entity.pdbx_description
1 polymer ?
#
loop_
_entity_poly.entity_id
_entity_poly.type
_entity_poly.pdbx_seq_one_letter_code
_entity_poly.pdbx_strand_id
1 'polypeptide(L)'
;MDKVNFIRAYAKARRVRITKKNILSGWRVTGNWPISRAKALRHPEIQQDGPNGNPRVTPEPRPYLGSDDMPQTSRQIRDLGLNKTPKTRRRYNVIAKGFEAHQQTVAAHTQRIARLEEELARLTRGKKRKAVPNPNKRFMTLGETLAGKESIPEGATRYMPVGVEFVSSSEQESESEAGSVIEVREENIPH
;
A
#
# COMPACT_ATOMS: atom_id res chain seq x y z
N MET A 1 -56.35 -6.86 -39.17
CA MET A 1 -55.65 -5.62 -39.60
C MET A 1 -55.47 -5.69 -41.10
N ASP A 2 -56.13 -4.80 -41.84
CA ASP A 2 -56.12 -4.85 -43.29
C ASP A 2 -54.83 -4.25 -43.85
N LYS A 3 -54.24 -4.91 -44.85
CA LYS A 3 -52.99 -4.48 -45.51
C LYS A 3 -53.09 -3.04 -46.03
N VAL A 4 -54.24 -2.68 -46.60
CA VAL A 4 -54.50 -1.33 -47.12
C VAL A 4 -54.51 -0.29 -46.00
N ASN A 5 -55.11 -0.61 -44.85
CA ASN A 5 -55.14 0.29 -43.70
C ASN A 5 -53.73 0.50 -43.11
N PHE A 6 -52.92 -0.57 -43.04
CA PHE A 6 -51.52 -0.48 -42.63
C PHE A 6 -50.70 0.43 -43.55
N ILE A 7 -50.82 0.28 -44.87
CA ILE A 7 -50.10 1.13 -45.84
C ILE A 7 -50.50 2.60 -45.69
N ARG A 8 -51.81 2.89 -45.54
CA ARG A 8 -52.32 4.26 -45.32
C ARG A 8 -51.81 4.84 -44.01
N ALA A 9 -51.84 4.06 -42.92
CA ALA A 9 -51.34 4.48 -41.61
C ALA A 9 -49.83 4.73 -41.64
N TYR A 10 -49.05 3.83 -42.24
CA TYR A 10 -47.62 3.99 -42.41
C TYR A 10 -47.27 5.21 -43.28
N ALA A 11 -48.00 5.44 -44.37
CA ALA A 11 -47.81 6.63 -45.20
C ALA A 11 -48.07 7.93 -44.42
N LYS A 12 -49.12 7.97 -43.59
CA LYS A 12 -49.41 9.11 -42.70
C LYS A 12 -48.28 9.30 -41.67
N ALA A 13 -47.87 8.25 -40.98
CA ALA A 13 -46.80 8.29 -39.99
C ALA A 13 -45.46 8.72 -40.60
N ARG A 14 -45.15 8.25 -41.81
CA ARG A 14 -43.92 8.60 -42.54
C ARG A 14 -43.85 10.08 -42.87
N ARG A 15 -44.96 10.70 -43.31
CA ARG A 15 -45.01 12.15 -43.58
C ARG A 15 -44.72 12.98 -42.34
N VAL A 16 -45.22 12.55 -41.18
CA VAL A 16 -45.03 13.27 -39.91
C VAL A 16 -43.62 13.04 -39.35
N ARG A 17 -43.11 11.80 -39.42
CA ARG A 17 -41.80 11.42 -38.86
C ARG A 17 -40.63 11.90 -39.72
N ILE A 18 -40.71 11.73 -41.04
CA ILE A 18 -39.64 12.05 -41.98
C ILE A 18 -39.80 13.50 -42.45
N THR A 19 -39.63 14.42 -41.52
CA THR A 19 -39.53 15.85 -41.83
C THR A 19 -38.09 16.31 -41.60
N LYS A 20 -37.64 17.34 -42.35
CA LYS A 20 -36.31 17.91 -42.17
C LYS A 20 -36.07 18.25 -40.69
N LYS A 21 -37.00 18.96 -40.05
CA LYS A 21 -36.90 19.36 -38.63
C LYS A 21 -36.65 18.17 -37.69
N ASN A 22 -37.40 17.08 -37.83
CA ASN A 22 -37.29 15.88 -36.99
C ASN A 22 -35.99 15.10 -37.23
N ILE A 23 -35.52 15.05 -38.49
CA ILE A 23 -34.23 14.46 -38.80
C ILE A 23 -33.13 15.28 -38.13
N LEU A 24 -33.11 16.61 -38.35
CA LEU A 24 -32.05 17.48 -37.82
C LEU A 24 -32.05 17.55 -36.29
N SER A 25 -33.19 17.42 -35.62
CA SER A 25 -33.24 17.32 -34.15
C SER A 25 -32.68 15.99 -33.65
N GLY A 26 -32.99 14.87 -34.32
CA GLY A 26 -32.45 13.55 -33.96
C GLY A 26 -30.91 13.52 -33.97
N TRP A 27 -30.29 14.05 -35.02
CA TRP A 27 -28.83 14.16 -35.11
C TRP A 27 -28.22 15.10 -34.05
N ARG A 28 -28.93 16.16 -33.66
CA ARG A 28 -28.48 17.06 -32.59
C ARG A 28 -28.51 16.38 -31.23
N VAL A 29 -29.55 15.61 -30.94
CA VAL A 29 -29.69 14.87 -29.67
C VAL A 29 -28.66 13.75 -29.56
N THR A 30 -28.36 13.03 -30.64
CA THR A 30 -27.37 11.94 -30.61
C THR A 30 -25.91 12.43 -30.64
N GLY A 31 -25.67 13.74 -30.70
CA GLY A 31 -24.32 14.32 -30.80
C GLY A 31 -23.61 14.07 -32.13
N ASN A 32 -24.27 13.39 -33.08
CA ASN A 32 -23.71 13.08 -34.40
C ASN A 32 -24.02 14.14 -35.45
N TRP A 33 -24.55 15.31 -35.04
CA TRP A 33 -24.82 16.43 -35.94
C TRP A 33 -23.52 16.93 -36.55
N PRO A 34 -23.29 16.73 -37.87
CA PRO A 34 -22.09 17.22 -38.50
C PRO A 34 -22.27 18.72 -38.68
N ILE A 35 -21.71 19.51 -37.77
CA ILE A 35 -21.59 20.97 -37.92
C ILE A 35 -20.91 21.29 -39.26
N SER A 36 -20.06 20.38 -39.76
CA SER A 36 -19.52 20.38 -41.11
C SER A 36 -19.70 19.00 -41.77
N ARG A 37 -20.33 18.97 -42.95
CA ARG A 37 -20.45 17.74 -43.78
C ARG A 37 -19.07 17.17 -44.12
N ALA A 38 -18.10 18.05 -44.36
CA ALA A 38 -16.72 17.64 -44.65
C ALA A 38 -16.07 16.90 -43.47
N LYS A 39 -16.42 17.24 -42.22
CA LYS A 39 -15.89 16.54 -41.04
C LYS A 39 -16.40 15.10 -40.94
N ALA A 40 -17.69 14.87 -41.25
CA ALA A 40 -18.25 13.52 -41.31
C ALA A 40 -17.65 12.70 -42.45
N LEU A 41 -17.50 13.29 -43.65
CA LEU A 41 -16.90 12.61 -44.82
C LEU A 41 -15.37 12.40 -44.72
N ARG A 42 -14.73 12.97 -43.69
CA ARG A 42 -13.31 12.74 -43.36
C ARG A 42 -13.10 11.60 -42.36
N HIS A 43 -14.17 10.91 -41.94
CA HIS A 43 -14.03 9.77 -41.04
C HIS A 43 -13.31 8.62 -41.78
N PRO A 44 -12.28 8.01 -41.17
CA PRO A 44 -11.47 6.97 -41.82
C PRO A 44 -12.29 5.74 -42.25
N GLU A 45 -13.42 5.48 -41.59
CA GLU A 45 -14.33 4.37 -41.98
C GLU A 45 -15.22 4.69 -43.20
N ILE A 46 -15.41 5.97 -43.54
CA ILE A 46 -16.29 6.41 -44.64
C ILE A 46 -15.49 6.63 -45.93
N GLN A 47 -14.20 6.94 -45.80
CA GLN A 47 -13.31 7.05 -46.95
C GLN A 47 -12.99 5.65 -47.44
N GLN A 48 -13.30 5.37 -48.70
CA GLN A 48 -12.70 4.22 -49.37
C GLN A 48 -11.20 4.49 -49.44
N ASP A 49 -10.39 3.49 -49.11
CA ASP A 49 -8.95 3.53 -49.38
C ASP A 49 -8.81 3.80 -50.88
N GLY A 50 -8.38 5.01 -51.24
CA GLY A 50 -8.25 5.38 -52.63
C GLY A 50 -7.32 4.38 -53.33
N PRO A 51 -7.50 4.11 -54.64
CA PRO A 51 -6.62 3.20 -55.37
C PRO A 51 -5.15 3.64 -55.33
N ASN A 52 -4.89 4.92 -55.01
CA ASN A 52 -3.58 5.51 -54.77
C ASN A 52 -3.46 6.14 -53.37
N GLY A 53 -4.27 5.69 -52.41
CA GLY A 53 -4.03 6.00 -51.02
C GLY A 53 -2.65 5.46 -50.72
N ASN A 54 -1.65 6.33 -50.60
CA ASN A 54 -0.40 5.96 -49.95
C ASN A 54 -0.82 5.10 -48.77
N PRO A 55 -0.37 3.82 -48.67
CA PRO A 55 -0.69 3.05 -47.48
C PRO A 55 -0.34 3.98 -46.36
N ARG A 56 -1.30 4.27 -45.47
CA ARG A 56 -1.04 5.04 -44.28
C ARG A 56 0.11 4.29 -43.66
N VAL A 57 1.33 4.79 -43.90
CA VAL A 57 2.54 4.23 -43.35
C VAL A 57 2.32 4.60 -41.91
N THR A 58 1.65 3.70 -41.18
CA THR A 58 1.91 3.50 -39.77
C THR A 58 3.42 3.53 -39.77
N PRO A 59 4.04 4.64 -39.30
CA PRO A 59 5.49 4.75 -39.35
C PRO A 59 5.95 3.46 -38.72
N GLU A 60 6.74 2.68 -39.47
CA GLU A 60 7.16 1.36 -39.02
C GLU A 60 7.57 1.54 -37.57
N PRO A 61 6.92 0.83 -36.61
CA PRO A 61 7.19 1.04 -35.21
C PRO A 61 8.69 0.97 -35.06
N ARG A 62 9.32 2.10 -34.68
CA ARG A 62 10.77 2.13 -34.54
C ARG A 62 11.16 0.90 -33.74
N PRO A 63 12.13 0.09 -34.20
CA PRO A 63 12.55 -1.09 -33.47
C PRO A 63 12.70 -0.71 -32.01
N TYR A 64 11.93 -1.35 -31.14
CA TYR A 64 12.01 -1.09 -29.72
C TYR A 64 13.36 -1.66 -29.27
N LEU A 65 14.39 -0.81 -29.28
CA LEU A 65 15.75 -1.10 -28.81
C LEU A 65 15.86 -0.99 -27.27
N GLY A 66 14.73 -1.02 -26.57
CA GLY A 66 14.68 -1.05 -25.11
C GLY A 66 14.70 -2.49 -24.61
N SER A 67 15.25 -2.70 -23.42
CA SER A 67 14.93 -3.92 -22.68
C SER A 67 13.45 -3.88 -22.27
N ASP A 68 12.72 -4.98 -22.46
CA ASP A 68 11.34 -5.16 -21.95
C ASP A 68 11.28 -5.28 -20.42
N ASP A 69 12.42 -5.11 -19.74
CA ASP A 69 12.49 -5.15 -18.29
C ASP A 69 11.66 -4.00 -17.67
N MET A 70 10.70 -4.39 -16.84
CA MET A 70 9.93 -3.45 -16.04
C MET A 70 10.86 -2.74 -15.03
N PRO A 71 10.82 -1.40 -14.93
CA PRO A 71 11.68 -0.68 -14.00
C PRO A 71 11.36 -1.07 -12.56
N GLN A 72 12.39 -1.50 -11.83
CA GLN A 72 12.30 -2.00 -10.44
C GLN A 72 12.45 -0.88 -9.41
N THR A 73 12.98 0.28 -9.82
CA THR A 73 13.29 1.37 -8.88
C THR A 73 12.85 2.72 -9.45
N SER A 74 12.40 3.62 -8.59
CA SER A 74 12.04 5.00 -8.97
C SER A 74 13.16 5.73 -9.74
N ARG A 75 14.43 5.45 -9.40
CA ARG A 75 15.61 5.98 -10.12
C ARG A 75 15.63 5.54 -11.58
N GLN A 76 15.43 4.25 -11.84
CA GLN A 76 15.36 3.72 -13.21
C GLN A 76 14.23 4.41 -14.00
N ILE A 77 13.09 4.67 -13.37
CA ILE A 77 11.97 5.40 -13.99
C ILE A 77 12.38 6.84 -14.35
N ARG A 78 13.14 7.53 -13.49
CA ARG A 78 13.66 8.87 -13.79
C ARG A 78 14.69 8.85 -14.92
N ASP A 79 15.54 7.82 -14.95
CA ASP A 79 16.57 7.64 -15.96
C ASP A 79 15.96 7.45 -17.35
N LEU A 80 14.83 6.75 -17.46
CA LEU A 80 14.04 6.66 -18.70
C LEU A 80 13.55 8.02 -19.23
N GLY A 81 13.40 9.00 -18.33
CA GLY A 81 13.03 10.37 -18.65
C GLY A 81 14.21 11.26 -19.07
N LEU A 82 15.46 10.80 -18.89
CA LEU A 82 16.65 11.52 -19.34
C LEU A 82 16.68 11.58 -20.87
N ASN A 83 17.16 12.70 -21.42
CA ASN A 83 17.22 12.95 -22.87
C ASN A 83 15.85 12.93 -23.61
N LYS A 84 14.73 13.01 -22.87
CA LYS A 84 13.37 13.12 -23.46
C LYS A 84 12.85 14.55 -23.36
N THR A 85 11.76 14.82 -24.10
CA THR A 85 11.08 16.12 -24.06
C THR A 85 10.59 16.47 -22.66
N PRO A 86 10.50 17.75 -22.28
CA PRO A 86 10.07 18.17 -20.93
C PRO A 86 8.72 17.56 -20.51
N LYS A 87 7.76 17.46 -21.45
CA LYS A 87 6.46 16.84 -21.22
C LYS A 87 6.57 15.35 -20.87
N THR A 88 7.48 14.64 -21.53
CA THR A 88 7.73 13.21 -21.30
C THR A 88 8.44 12.99 -19.97
N ARG A 89 9.47 13.79 -19.67
CA ARG A 89 10.18 13.76 -18.38
C ARG A 89 9.23 14.00 -17.19
N ARG A 90 8.27 14.92 -17.32
CA ARG A 90 7.23 15.14 -16.30
C ARG A 90 6.39 13.88 -16.05
N ARG A 91 6.00 13.13 -17.08
CA ARG A 91 5.23 11.88 -16.93
C ARG A 91 6.03 10.83 -16.13
N TYR A 92 7.31 10.63 -16.48
CA TYR A 92 8.18 9.72 -15.73
C TYR A 92 8.37 10.14 -14.27
N ASN A 93 8.51 11.44 -14.00
CA ASN A 93 8.62 11.94 -12.61
C ASN A 93 7.38 11.67 -11.77
N VAL A 94 6.18 11.77 -12.34
CA VAL A 94 4.93 11.44 -11.64
C VAL A 94 4.91 9.96 -11.25
N ILE A 95 5.29 9.09 -12.19
CA ILE A 95 5.35 7.64 -11.94
C ILE A 95 6.41 7.32 -10.88
N ALA A 96 7.61 7.90 -10.99
CA ALA A 96 8.69 7.69 -10.02
C ALA A 96 8.29 8.12 -8.60
N LYS A 97 7.55 9.24 -8.45
CA LYS A 97 7.05 9.70 -7.15
C LYS A 97 6.00 8.75 -6.58
N GLY A 98 5.09 8.24 -7.42
CA GLY A 98 4.11 7.23 -7.00
C GLY A 98 4.78 5.95 -6.51
N PHE A 99 5.84 5.53 -7.20
CA PHE A 99 6.63 4.36 -6.81
C PHE A 99 7.29 4.53 -5.42
N GLU A 100 7.87 5.71 -5.15
CA GLU A 100 8.48 6.01 -3.84
C GLU A 100 7.46 5.99 -2.70
N ALA A 101 6.28 6.55 -2.92
CA ALA A 101 5.20 6.48 -1.94
C ALA A 101 4.83 5.02 -1.64
N HIS A 102 4.74 4.17 -2.67
CA HIS A 102 4.48 2.74 -2.47
C HIS A 102 5.61 2.06 -1.71
N GLN A 103 6.87 2.30 -2.06
CA GLN A 103 8.02 1.74 -1.33
C GLN A 103 8.04 2.15 0.15
N GLN A 104 7.65 3.38 0.46
CA GLN A 104 7.52 3.85 1.85
C GLN A 104 6.41 3.09 2.59
N THR A 105 5.24 2.87 1.96
CA THR A 105 4.16 2.08 2.58
C THR A 105 4.59 0.65 2.85
N VAL A 106 5.27 0.01 1.89
CA VAL A 106 5.80 -1.35 2.05
C VAL A 106 6.81 -1.39 3.19
N ALA A 107 7.76 -0.45 3.24
CA ALA A 107 8.75 -0.37 4.32
C ALA A 107 8.09 -0.19 5.70
N ALA A 108 7.09 0.68 5.81
CA ALA A 108 6.33 0.88 7.05
C ALA A 108 5.59 -0.40 7.47
N HIS A 109 4.97 -1.11 6.53
CA HIS A 109 4.32 -2.39 6.80
C HIS A 109 5.33 -3.46 7.23
N THR A 110 6.46 -3.59 6.55
CA THR A 110 7.53 -4.51 6.92
C THR A 110 8.02 -4.26 8.35
N GLN A 111 8.21 -2.99 8.75
CA GLN A 111 8.58 -2.66 10.12
C GLN A 111 7.48 -3.01 11.13
N ARG A 112 6.21 -2.78 10.80
CA ARG A 112 5.09 -3.15 11.67
C ARG A 112 4.99 -4.66 11.85
N ILE A 113 5.17 -5.43 10.77
CA ILE A 113 5.19 -6.89 10.80
C ILE A 113 6.32 -7.37 11.72
N ALA A 114 7.54 -6.88 11.54
CA ALA A 114 8.68 -7.27 12.38
C ALA A 114 8.45 -6.99 13.88
N ARG A 115 7.84 -5.84 14.22
CA ARG A 115 7.48 -5.52 15.62
C ARG A 115 6.43 -6.49 16.18
N LEU A 116 5.38 -6.77 15.40
CA LEU A 116 4.32 -7.70 15.81
C LEU A 116 4.86 -9.13 15.97
N GLU A 117 5.75 -9.56 15.07
CA GLU A 117 6.42 -10.86 15.17
C GLU A 117 7.29 -10.96 16.43
N GLU A 118 7.98 -9.88 16.81
CA GLU A 118 8.74 -9.83 18.07
C GLU A 118 7.83 -9.90 19.30
N GLU A 119 6.72 -9.15 19.32
CA GLU A 119 5.72 -9.21 20.40
C GLU A 119 5.14 -10.63 20.53
N LEU A 120 4.77 -11.25 19.41
CA LEU A 120 4.31 -12.63 19.38
C LEU A 120 5.39 -13.59 19.88
N ALA A 121 6.65 -13.41 19.49
CA ALA A 121 7.76 -14.22 19.97
C ALA A 121 7.95 -14.08 21.50
N ARG A 122 7.81 -12.87 22.05
CA ARG A 122 7.90 -12.62 23.51
C ARG A 122 6.76 -13.31 24.27
N LEU A 123 5.52 -13.22 23.76
CA LEU A 123 4.35 -13.85 24.36
C LEU A 123 4.41 -15.38 24.27
N THR A 124 4.81 -15.91 23.11
CA THR A 124 4.88 -17.37 22.88
C THR A 124 6.08 -18.03 23.54
N ARG A 125 7.16 -17.29 23.84
CA ARG A 125 8.38 -17.84 24.47
C ARG A 125 8.11 -18.55 25.79
N GLY A 126 7.01 -18.24 26.48
CA GLY A 126 6.58 -18.90 27.71
C GLY A 126 7.57 -18.70 28.86
N LYS A 127 7.06 -18.56 30.09
CA LYS A 127 7.95 -18.56 31.26
C LYS A 127 8.42 -20.00 31.47
N LYS A 128 9.66 -20.32 31.10
CA LYS A 128 10.25 -21.64 31.38
C LYS A 128 10.14 -21.89 32.89
N ARG A 129 9.37 -22.90 33.29
CA ARG A 129 9.27 -23.31 34.70
C ARG A 129 10.68 -23.60 35.18
N LYS A 130 11.11 -22.96 36.27
CA LYS A 130 12.35 -23.37 36.94
C LYS A 130 12.14 -24.82 37.37
N ALA A 131 13.12 -25.68 37.06
CA ALA A 131 13.07 -27.07 37.49
C ALA A 131 12.92 -27.07 39.01
N VAL A 132 11.80 -27.59 39.50
CA VAL A 132 11.57 -27.77 40.94
C VAL A 132 12.62 -28.77 41.41
N PRO A 133 13.52 -28.40 42.35
CA PRO A 133 14.51 -29.33 42.86
C PRO A 133 13.80 -30.58 43.39
N ASN A 134 14.21 -31.75 42.91
CA ASN A 134 13.62 -33.02 43.35
C ASN A 134 13.72 -33.08 44.89
N PRO A 135 12.60 -33.24 45.63
CA PRO A 135 12.61 -33.25 47.09
C PRO A 135 13.53 -34.35 47.65
N ASN A 136 13.67 -35.47 46.95
CA ASN A 136 14.55 -36.58 47.34
C ASN A 136 16.04 -36.23 47.24
N LYS A 137 16.40 -35.20 46.47
CA LYS A 137 17.80 -34.76 46.38
C LYS A 137 18.30 -34.18 47.70
N ARG A 138 17.43 -33.48 48.45
CA ARG A 138 17.76 -32.93 49.78
C ARG A 138 18.11 -34.04 50.78
N PHE A 139 17.40 -35.16 50.73
CA PHE A 139 17.64 -36.28 51.62
C PHE A 139 18.94 -37.02 51.32
N MET A 140 19.33 -37.14 50.03
CA MET A 140 20.63 -37.70 49.65
C MET A 140 21.79 -36.83 50.16
N THR A 141 21.69 -35.50 50.05
CA THR A 141 22.74 -34.59 50.53
C THR A 141 22.92 -34.68 52.05
N LEU A 142 21.82 -34.82 52.81
CA LEU A 142 21.91 -35.00 54.26
C LEU A 142 22.60 -36.31 54.64
N GLY A 143 22.30 -37.40 53.93
CA GLY A 143 22.98 -38.68 54.11
C GLY A 143 24.48 -38.61 53.80
N GLU A 144 24.85 -37.90 52.73
CA GLU A 144 26.25 -37.65 52.35
C GLU A 144 26.99 -36.78 53.38
N THR A 145 26.36 -35.73 53.94
CA THR A 145 26.96 -34.91 55.00
C THR A 145 27.14 -35.66 56.33
N LEU A 146 26.28 -36.65 56.61
CA LEU A 146 26.40 -37.50 57.81
C LEU A 146 27.41 -38.64 57.61
N ALA A 147 27.51 -39.17 56.39
CA ALA A 147 28.47 -40.21 56.02
C ALA A 147 29.89 -39.64 55.83
N GLY A 148 30.00 -38.45 55.24
CA GLY A 148 31.22 -37.65 55.17
C GLY A 148 31.45 -36.93 56.49
N LYS A 149 31.85 -37.67 57.54
CA LYS A 149 32.43 -37.09 58.76
C LYS A 149 33.72 -36.33 58.40
N GLU A 150 33.61 -35.07 57.99
CA GLU A 150 34.70 -34.12 58.15
C GLU A 150 34.82 -33.80 59.64
N SER A 151 36.01 -34.06 60.16
CA SER A 151 36.43 -33.69 61.50
C SER A 151 36.19 -32.20 61.72
N ILE A 152 35.33 -31.86 62.68
CA ILE A 152 35.26 -30.54 63.27
C ILE A 152 36.68 -30.15 63.72
N PRO A 153 37.30 -29.08 63.18
CA PRO A 153 38.45 -28.51 63.87
C PRO A 153 37.90 -27.77 65.09
N GLU A 154 38.11 -28.36 66.27
CA GLU A 154 38.02 -27.65 67.54
C GLU A 154 39.01 -26.48 67.55
N GLY A 155 38.52 -25.32 68.00
CA GLY A 155 39.36 -24.26 68.55
C GLY A 155 39.47 -23.00 67.70
N ALA A 156 38.73 -21.95 68.09
CA ALA A 156 39.32 -20.66 68.46
C ALA A 156 38.21 -19.62 68.69
N THR A 157 37.94 -19.35 69.96
CA THR A 157 37.30 -18.13 70.45
C THR A 157 38.01 -16.90 69.89
N ARG A 158 37.31 -16.03 69.16
CA ARG A 158 37.75 -14.65 68.90
C ARG A 158 36.55 -13.75 68.65
N TYR A 159 36.27 -12.96 69.68
CA TYR A 159 35.48 -11.72 69.64
C TYR A 159 35.92 -10.83 68.47
N MET A 160 34.96 -10.15 67.82
CA MET A 160 34.97 -8.71 67.44
C MET A 160 33.69 -8.36 66.65
N PRO A 161 33.31 -7.07 66.57
CA PRO A 161 31.99 -6.61 66.99
C PRO A 161 31.02 -6.32 65.83
N VAL A 162 29.75 -6.23 66.21
CA VAL A 162 28.63 -5.71 65.42
C VAL A 162 28.96 -4.28 64.97
N GLY A 163 29.31 -4.12 63.70
CA GLY A 163 29.34 -2.83 63.02
C GLY A 163 27.96 -2.55 62.41
N VAL A 164 27.25 -1.60 63.01
CA VAL A 164 26.07 -0.98 62.41
C VAL A 164 26.58 -0.01 61.35
N GLU A 165 26.28 -0.28 60.08
CA GLU A 165 26.29 0.77 59.05
C GLU A 165 24.89 0.90 58.47
N PHE A 166 24.27 2.02 58.85
CA PHE A 166 23.11 2.62 58.24
C PHE A 166 23.58 3.35 56.99
N VAL A 167 23.14 2.92 55.80
CA VAL A 167 23.07 3.81 54.64
C VAL A 167 21.69 3.67 54.01
N SER A 168 20.90 4.71 54.26
CA SER A 168 19.69 5.09 53.54
C SER A 168 20.00 5.32 52.06
N SER A 169 19.19 4.76 51.17
CA SER A 169 18.92 5.42 49.89
C SER A 169 17.59 4.94 49.30
N SER A 170 16.64 5.86 49.37
CA SER A 170 15.35 5.89 48.67
C SER A 170 15.56 6.29 47.21
N GLU A 171 15.07 5.49 46.26
CA GLU A 171 14.73 5.92 44.89
C GLU A 171 13.49 5.09 44.48
N GLN A 172 12.27 5.56 44.76
CA GLN A 172 11.51 6.55 44.00
C GLN A 172 11.07 5.98 42.63
N GLU A 173 9.87 5.40 42.64
CA GLU A 173 9.06 5.18 41.44
C GLU A 173 8.90 6.50 40.68
N SER A 174 9.16 6.48 39.38
CA SER A 174 8.77 7.54 38.46
C SER A 174 8.03 6.90 37.31
N GLU A 175 6.71 6.81 37.50
CA GLU A 175 5.74 6.71 36.43
C GLU A 175 5.79 8.02 35.64
N SER A 176 6.17 7.95 34.36
CA SER A 176 5.98 9.05 33.42
C SER A 176 4.81 8.70 32.51
N GLU A 177 3.65 9.16 32.96
CA GLU A 177 2.42 9.31 32.20
C GLU A 177 2.66 10.38 31.12
N ALA A 178 2.70 9.98 29.85
CA ALA A 178 2.72 10.90 28.71
C ALA A 178 1.38 10.82 27.97
N GLY A 179 0.35 11.41 28.59
CA GLY A 179 -0.91 11.75 27.92
C GLY A 179 -0.72 12.99 27.06
N SER A 180 -0.41 12.83 25.78
CA SER A 180 -0.48 13.93 24.80
C SER A 180 -1.93 14.05 24.30
N VAL A 181 -2.65 14.98 24.91
CA VAL A 181 -3.94 15.49 24.44
C VAL A 181 -3.67 16.45 23.28
N ILE A 182 -4.20 16.13 22.09
CA ILE A 182 -4.26 17.07 20.96
C ILE A 182 -5.75 17.17 20.59
N GLU A 183 -6.42 18.22 21.07
CA GLU A 183 -7.74 18.60 20.57
C GLU A 183 -7.63 19.78 19.59
N VAL A 184 -7.95 19.40 18.35
CA VAL A 184 -8.52 20.09 17.20
C VAL A 184 -8.89 21.58 17.40
N ARG A 185 -8.23 22.45 16.64
CA ARG A 185 -8.76 23.79 16.30
C ARG A 185 -9.79 23.64 15.18
N GLU A 186 -11.04 23.99 15.48
CA GLU A 186 -12.09 24.21 14.46
C GLU A 186 -11.85 25.56 13.76
N GLU A 187 -11.66 25.52 12.45
CA GLU A 187 -11.61 26.71 11.60
C GLU A 187 -12.97 26.87 10.91
N ASN A 188 -13.69 27.93 11.28
CA ASN A 188 -15.02 28.28 10.82
C ASN A 188 -14.96 28.85 9.39
N ILE A 189 -15.65 28.23 8.43
CA ILE A 189 -15.81 28.73 7.05
C ILE A 189 -17.23 29.26 6.89
N PRO A 190 -17.44 30.57 6.63
CA PRO A 190 -18.78 31.09 6.33
C PRO A 190 -19.18 30.79 4.87
N HIS A 191 -20.47 30.49 4.68
CA HIS A 191 -21.15 30.29 3.41
C HIS A 191 -21.39 31.59 2.64
#